data_AF-A0AAW2Y1Y6-F1
#
_entry.id   AF-A0AAW2Y1Y6-F1
#
_cell.length_a   1.000
_cell.length_b   1.000
_cell.length_c   1.000
_cell.angle_alpha   90.00
_cell.angle_beta   90.00
_cell.angle_gamma   90.00
#
_symmetry.space_group_name_H-M   'P 1'
#
loop_
_entity.id
_entity.type
_entity.pdbx_description
1 polymer ?
#
loop_
_entity_poly.entity_id
_entity_poly.type
_entity_poly.pdbx_seq_one_letter_code
_entity_poly.pdbx_strand_id
1 'polypeptide(L)'
;MDIRILQSKLEILSHLGIKSTDLVRMVHCRPRFLNCKINVWLNERLEYLEALFGSRQVLVKAIVRNPSLLTYDFHNKVKPVIAIYESMGLSKGDLITVLLSRPTLIPRTTLDDEKIDYIRKTGVSKESKMYKHVVSLFAISRIETIREKVMNLEKYGLLEDEIFVLLDVLHLF
;
A
#
# COMPACT_ATOMS: atom_id res chain seq x y z
N MET A 1 -25.95 -9.39 -8.12
CA MET A 1 -25.18 -8.42 -8.93
C MET A 1 -25.94 -8.22 -10.23
N ASP A 2 -26.28 -6.99 -10.61
CA ASP A 2 -26.93 -6.72 -11.90
C ASP A 2 -25.96 -7.14 -13.04
N ILE A 3 -26.45 -7.93 -14.00
CA ILE A 3 -25.64 -8.45 -15.10
C ILE A 3 -25.00 -7.34 -15.94
N ARG A 4 -25.68 -6.19 -16.07
CA ARG A 4 -25.18 -5.02 -16.81
C ARG A 4 -23.98 -4.37 -16.10
N ILE A 5 -24.03 -4.34 -14.76
CA ILE A 5 -22.92 -3.83 -13.93
C ILE A 5 -21.71 -4.75 -14.05
N LEU A 6 -21.93 -6.07 -14.13
CA LEU A 6 -20.85 -7.03 -14.34
C LEU A 6 -20.21 -6.84 -15.73
N GLN A 7 -21.02 -6.77 -16.78
CA GLN A 7 -20.55 -6.58 -18.16
C GLN A 7 -19.72 -5.30 -18.32
N SER A 8 -20.24 -4.16 -17.85
CA SER A 8 -19.50 -2.89 -17.90
C SER A 8 -18.15 -2.96 -17.18
N LYS A 9 -18.06 -3.67 -16.05
CA LYS A 9 -16.78 -3.89 -15.36
C LYS A 9 -15.82 -4.75 -16.18
N LEU A 10 -16.30 -5.83 -16.77
CA LEU A 10 -15.47 -6.70 -17.60
C LEU A 10 -14.94 -5.95 -18.83
N GLU A 11 -15.76 -5.09 -19.43
CA GLU A 11 -15.32 -4.20 -20.51
C GLU A 11 -14.24 -3.24 -20.04
N ILE A 12 -14.41 -2.56 -18.90
CA ILE A 12 -13.39 -1.68 -18.32
C ILE A 12 -12.06 -2.44 -18.13
N LEU A 13 -12.10 -3.62 -17.51
CA LEU A 13 -10.91 -4.43 -17.25
C LEU A 13 -10.25 -4.88 -18.56
N SER A 14 -11.04 -5.25 -19.57
CA SER A 14 -10.54 -5.60 -20.90
C SER A 14 -9.84 -4.41 -21.57
N HIS A 15 -10.44 -3.21 -21.54
CA HIS A 15 -9.81 -1.99 -22.05
C HIS A 15 -8.53 -1.66 -21.29
N LEU A 16 -8.46 -1.97 -19.98
CA LEU A 16 -7.23 -1.89 -19.17
C LEU A 16 -6.11 -2.81 -19.65
N GLY A 17 -6.41 -3.80 -20.48
CA GLY A 17 -5.46 -4.82 -20.93
C GLY A 17 -5.36 -6.00 -19.97
N ILE A 18 -6.32 -6.16 -19.05
CA ILE A 18 -6.38 -7.28 -18.13
C ILE A 18 -6.89 -8.51 -18.90
N LYS A 19 -6.05 -9.54 -18.98
CA LYS A 19 -6.36 -10.79 -19.67
C LYS A 19 -7.32 -11.65 -18.85
N SER A 20 -8.02 -12.58 -19.50
CA SER A 20 -8.91 -13.55 -18.84
C SER A 20 -8.21 -14.33 -17.71
N THR A 21 -6.95 -14.73 -17.92
CA THR A 21 -6.14 -15.41 -16.90
C THR A 21 -5.87 -14.54 -15.67
N ASP A 22 -5.67 -13.24 -15.86
CA ASP A 22 -5.47 -12.30 -14.77
C ASP A 22 -6.78 -11.98 -14.05
N LEU A 23 -7.89 -11.90 -14.79
CA LEU A 23 -9.22 -11.76 -14.20
C LEU A 23 -9.55 -12.92 -13.25
N VAL A 24 -9.23 -14.17 -13.64
CA VAL A 24 -9.39 -15.35 -12.77
C VAL A 24 -8.60 -15.16 -11.46
N ARG A 25 -7.34 -14.72 -11.56
CA ARG A 25 -6.50 -14.43 -10.37
C ARG A 25 -7.11 -13.33 -9.51
N MET A 26 -7.61 -12.25 -10.11
CA MET A 26 -8.26 -11.16 -9.40
C MET A 26 -9.48 -11.64 -8.60
N VAL A 27 -10.31 -12.48 -9.21
CA VAL A 27 -11.52 -13.04 -8.58
C VAL A 27 -11.14 -13.97 -7.43
N HIS A 28 -10.13 -14.83 -7.59
CA HIS A 28 -9.64 -15.67 -6.50
C HIS A 28 -9.07 -14.85 -5.34
N CYS A 29 -8.25 -13.84 -5.62
CA CYS A 29 -7.65 -13.01 -4.58
C CYS A 29 -8.67 -12.10 -3.88
N ARG A 30 -9.67 -11.62 -4.61
CA ARG A 30 -10.65 -10.67 -4.06
C ARG A 30 -12.06 -10.87 -4.67
N PRO A 31 -12.79 -11.93 -4.29
CA PRO A 31 -14.11 -12.22 -4.89
C PRO A 31 -15.11 -11.06 -4.77
N ARG A 32 -15.02 -10.31 -3.66
CA ARG A 32 -15.88 -9.15 -3.38
C ARG A 32 -15.70 -7.99 -4.37
N PHE A 33 -14.59 -7.91 -5.10
CA PHE A 33 -14.34 -6.85 -6.08
C PHE A 33 -15.44 -6.74 -7.12
N LEU A 34 -15.94 -7.88 -7.63
CA LEU A 34 -17.01 -7.89 -8.64
C LEU A 34 -18.32 -7.28 -8.12
N ASN A 35 -18.54 -7.26 -6.80
CA ASN A 35 -19.71 -6.65 -6.18
C ASN A 35 -19.52 -5.16 -5.84
N CYS A 36 -18.29 -4.65 -5.83
CA CYS A 36 -18.01 -3.24 -5.50
C CYS A 36 -18.29 -2.32 -6.68
N LYS A 37 -18.97 -1.19 -6.47
CA LYS A 37 -19.18 -0.20 -7.53
C LYS A 37 -17.84 0.44 -7.92
N ILE A 38 -17.59 0.52 -9.22
CA ILE A 38 -16.52 1.37 -9.74
C ILE A 38 -17.06 2.80 -9.74
N ASN A 39 -16.31 3.72 -9.13
CA ASN A 39 -16.75 5.08 -8.82
C ASN A 39 -16.78 5.98 -10.08
N VAL A 40 -17.49 7.10 -10.03
CA VAL A 40 -17.63 8.11 -11.10
C VAL A 40 -16.29 8.71 -11.56
N TRP A 41 -15.25 8.63 -10.72
CA TRP A 41 -13.91 9.16 -11.00
C TRP A 41 -12.97 8.18 -11.70
N LEU A 42 -13.50 7.20 -12.44
CA LEU A 42 -12.67 6.12 -13.01
C LEU A 42 -11.57 6.65 -13.93
N ASN A 43 -11.88 7.57 -14.86
CA ASN A 43 -10.91 8.08 -15.82
C ASN A 43 -9.78 8.85 -15.12
N GLU A 44 -10.14 9.81 -14.26
CA GLU A 44 -9.18 10.57 -13.44
C GLU A 44 -8.31 9.64 -12.59
N ARG A 45 -8.92 8.60 -12.00
CA ARG A 45 -8.19 7.59 -11.24
C ARG A 45 -7.18 6.85 -12.10
N LEU A 46 -7.58 6.41 -13.29
CA LEU A 46 -6.69 5.67 -14.18
C LEU A 46 -5.54 6.55 -14.65
N GLU A 47 -5.80 7.80 -15.04
CA GLU A 47 -4.76 8.77 -15.41
C GLU A 47 -3.77 9.00 -14.27
N TYR A 48 -4.26 9.23 -13.06
CA TYR A 48 -3.40 9.40 -11.88
C TYR A 48 -2.58 8.15 -11.57
N LEU A 49 -3.19 6.97 -11.63
CA LEU A 49 -2.50 5.72 -11.34
C LEU A 49 -1.50 5.35 -12.45
N GLU A 50 -1.80 5.63 -13.72
CA GLU A 50 -0.84 5.48 -14.82
C GLU A 50 0.35 6.40 -14.64
N ALA A 51 0.10 7.67 -14.29
CA ALA A 51 1.15 8.60 -13.93
C ALA A 51 1.97 8.03 -12.77
N LEU A 52 1.35 7.57 -11.68
CA LEU A 52 2.05 7.01 -10.50
C LEU A 52 2.89 5.77 -10.83
N PHE A 53 2.34 4.80 -11.56
CA PHE A 53 3.03 3.54 -11.87
C PHE A 53 3.99 3.64 -13.07
N GLY A 54 3.97 4.74 -13.81
CA GLY A 54 4.90 5.06 -14.90
C GLY A 54 4.70 4.23 -16.18
N SER A 55 3.88 3.18 -16.15
CA SER A 55 3.48 2.44 -17.34
C SER A 55 2.17 1.69 -17.13
N ARG A 56 1.41 1.50 -18.22
CA ARG A 56 0.19 0.69 -18.26
C ARG A 56 0.44 -0.73 -17.76
N GLN A 57 1.56 -1.34 -18.14
CA GLN A 57 1.91 -2.72 -17.77
C GLN A 57 2.10 -2.87 -16.26
N VAL A 58 2.79 -1.92 -15.62
CA VAL A 58 3.00 -1.94 -14.17
C VAL A 58 1.69 -1.64 -13.43
N LEU A 59 0.87 -0.72 -13.94
CA LEU A 59 -0.47 -0.46 -13.38
C LEU A 59 -1.35 -1.73 -13.43
N VAL A 60 -1.40 -2.41 -14.57
CA VAL A 60 -2.16 -3.67 -14.71
C VAL A 60 -1.67 -4.69 -13.69
N LYS A 61 -0.35 -4.86 -13.53
CA LYS A 61 0.22 -5.75 -12.51
C LYS A 61 -0.22 -5.38 -11.09
N ALA A 62 -0.29 -4.09 -10.77
CA ALA A 62 -0.77 -3.61 -9.48
C ALA A 62 -2.27 -3.89 -9.27
N ILE A 63 -3.11 -3.64 -10.27
CA ILE A 63 -4.55 -3.91 -10.22
C ILE A 63 -4.83 -5.40 -10.09
N VAL A 64 -4.10 -6.25 -10.82
CA VAL A 64 -4.28 -7.71 -10.74
C VAL A 64 -3.95 -8.23 -9.35
N ARG A 65 -2.91 -7.68 -8.73
CA ARG A 65 -2.49 -8.05 -7.37
C ARG A 65 -3.37 -7.45 -6.29
N ASN A 66 -3.98 -6.30 -6.55
CA ASN A 66 -4.93 -5.64 -5.66
C ASN A 66 -6.09 -5.00 -6.43
N PRO A 67 -7.16 -5.78 -6.75
CA PRO A 67 -8.32 -5.25 -7.47
C PRO A 67 -9.01 -4.10 -6.73
N SER A 68 -8.84 -4.02 -5.41
CA SER A 68 -9.45 -2.97 -4.59
C SER A 68 -8.89 -1.57 -4.90
N LEU A 69 -7.77 -1.45 -5.60
CA LEU A 69 -7.24 -0.16 -6.09
C LEU A 69 -8.25 0.59 -6.96
N LEU A 70 -9.13 -0.13 -7.67
CA LEU A 70 -10.20 0.43 -8.50
C LEU A 70 -11.48 0.80 -7.71
N THR A 71 -11.51 0.50 -6.41
CA THR A 71 -12.73 0.62 -5.58
C THR A 71 -12.53 1.45 -4.32
N TYR A 72 -11.29 1.62 -3.85
CA TYR A 72 -11.01 2.53 -2.74
C TYR A 72 -11.47 3.95 -3.06
N ASP A 73 -11.81 4.69 -2.01
CA ASP A 73 -12.07 6.12 -2.13
C ASP A 73 -10.83 6.80 -2.71
N PHE A 74 -11.00 7.41 -3.88
CA PHE A 74 -9.88 7.93 -4.63
C PHE A 74 -9.33 9.22 -4.01
N HIS A 75 -10.21 10.14 -3.62
CA HIS A 75 -9.83 11.46 -3.11
C HIS A 75 -9.55 11.44 -1.61
N ASN A 76 -10.28 10.62 -0.84
CA ASN A 76 -10.15 10.60 0.61
C ASN A 76 -9.26 9.46 1.15
N LYS A 77 -8.84 8.53 0.29
CA LYS A 77 -7.97 7.41 0.72
C LYS A 77 -6.76 7.20 -0.16
N VAL A 78 -6.91 7.02 -1.48
CA VAL A 78 -5.77 6.75 -2.36
C VAL A 78 -4.81 7.94 -2.41
N LYS A 79 -5.26 9.12 -2.87
CA LYS A 79 -4.39 10.30 -2.99
C LYS A 79 -3.74 10.71 -1.65
N PRO A 80 -4.46 10.79 -0.51
CA PRO A 80 -3.84 11.17 0.75
C PRO A 80 -2.78 10.17 1.22
N VAL A 81 -3.02 8.87 1.03
CA VAL A 81 -2.01 7.86 1.41
C VAL A 81 -0.76 7.97 0.55
N ILE A 82 -0.89 8.19 -0.75
CA ILE A 82 0.28 8.42 -1.61
C ILE A 82 1.05 9.66 -1.14
N ALA A 83 0.33 10.76 -0.86
CA ALA A 83 0.94 12.00 -0.36
C ALA A 83 1.68 11.82 0.98
N ILE A 84 1.18 10.97 1.89
CA ILE A 84 1.87 10.64 3.16
C ILE A 84 3.25 10.02 2.88
N TYR A 85 3.34 9.08 1.94
CA TYR A 85 4.62 8.45 1.63
C TYR A 85 5.56 9.40 0.88
N GLU A 86 5.03 10.25 0.00
CA GLU A 86 5.81 11.30 -0.67
C GLU A 86 6.37 12.31 0.35
N SER A 87 5.57 12.74 1.33
CA SER A 87 6.03 13.67 2.37
C SER A 87 7.08 13.06 3.32
N MET A 88 7.06 11.73 3.50
CA MET A 88 8.12 11.01 4.19
C MET A 88 9.43 10.95 3.38
N GLY A 89 9.37 11.24 2.07
CA GLY A 89 10.52 11.30 1.17
C GLY A 89 10.69 10.04 0.31
N LEU A 90 9.66 9.19 0.18
CA LEU A 90 9.75 8.04 -0.72
C LEU A 90 9.69 8.51 -2.17
N SER A 91 10.61 7.99 -2.98
CA SER A 91 10.56 8.20 -4.42
C SER A 91 9.37 7.49 -5.05
N LYS A 92 9.01 7.88 -6.27
CA LYS A 92 8.01 7.18 -7.08
C LYS A 92 8.35 5.69 -7.29
N GLY A 93 9.64 5.37 -7.46
CA GLY A 93 10.10 3.98 -7.58
C GLY A 93 9.90 3.18 -6.29
N ASP A 94 10.15 3.80 -5.13
CA ASP A 94 9.90 3.20 -3.83
C ASP A 94 8.41 2.96 -3.60
N LEU A 95 7.58 3.94 -3.92
CA LEU A 95 6.11 3.86 -3.87
C LEU A 95 5.58 2.69 -4.70
N ILE A 96 6.01 2.58 -5.96
CA ILE A 96 5.64 1.45 -6.82
C ILE A 96 6.04 0.12 -6.16
N THR A 97 7.25 0.05 -5.61
CA THR A 97 7.77 -1.16 -4.96
C THR A 97 6.92 -1.56 -3.75
N VAL A 98 6.57 -0.62 -2.87
CA VAL A 98 5.76 -0.91 -1.67
C VAL A 98 4.30 -1.22 -2.01
N LEU A 99 3.71 -0.54 -3.01
CA LEU A 99 2.35 -0.80 -3.47
C LEU A 99 2.21 -2.19 -4.10
N LEU A 100 3.19 -2.60 -4.90
CA LEU A 100 3.21 -3.94 -5.51
C LEU A 100 3.45 -5.04 -4.47
N SER A 101 4.32 -4.81 -3.49
CA SER A 101 4.62 -5.82 -2.47
C SER A 101 3.52 -5.94 -1.42
N ARG A 102 2.83 -4.84 -1.07
CA ARG A 102 1.84 -4.77 0.03
C ARG A 102 0.46 -4.30 -0.46
N PRO A 103 -0.43 -5.21 -0.91
CA PRO A 103 -1.81 -4.86 -1.33
C PRO A 103 -2.64 -4.11 -0.28
N THR A 104 -2.32 -4.27 1.01
CA THR A 104 -3.03 -3.63 2.13
C THR A 104 -2.46 -2.27 2.52
N LEU A 105 -1.43 -1.76 1.81
CA LEU A 105 -0.78 -0.48 2.12
C LEU A 105 -1.81 0.66 2.20
N ILE A 106 -2.61 0.86 1.13
CA ILE A 106 -3.60 1.93 1.06
C ILE A 106 -4.62 1.87 2.20
N PRO A 107 -5.37 0.78 2.41
CA PRO A 107 -6.41 0.77 3.44
C PRO A 107 -5.86 0.86 4.87
N ARG A 108 -4.66 0.33 5.13
CA ARG A 108 -4.09 0.24 6.49
C ARG A 108 -3.19 1.41 6.88
N THR A 109 -2.71 2.20 5.93
CA THR A 109 -1.79 3.30 6.25
C THR A 109 -2.46 4.31 7.18
N THR A 110 -1.83 4.51 8.33
CA THR A 110 -1.98 5.64 9.24
C THR A 110 -0.59 6.05 9.71
N LEU A 111 -0.33 7.35 9.74
CA LEU A 111 0.97 7.87 10.14
C LEU A 111 0.75 9.10 11.03
N ASP A 112 0.75 8.86 12.33
CA ASP A 112 0.69 9.88 13.38
C ASP A 112 2.11 10.28 13.81
N ASP A 113 2.20 11.31 14.64
CA ASP A 113 3.48 11.88 15.09
C ASP A 113 4.35 10.86 15.84
N GLU A 114 3.73 9.93 16.58
CA GLU A 114 4.43 8.90 17.34
C GLU A 114 5.07 7.85 16.43
N LYS A 115 4.36 7.38 15.39
CA LYS A 115 4.97 6.51 14.38
C LYS A 115 6.10 7.22 13.64
N ILE A 116 5.96 8.52 13.38
CA ILE A 116 7.03 9.31 12.75
C ILE A 116 8.25 9.37 13.68
N ASP A 117 8.05 9.57 14.98
CA ASP A 117 9.12 9.54 15.98
C ASP A 117 9.83 8.17 16.01
N TYR A 118 9.06 7.08 16.04
CA TYR A 118 9.64 5.73 15.97
C TYR A 118 10.43 5.49 14.69
N ILE A 119 9.92 5.92 13.52
CA ILE A 119 10.68 5.83 12.27
C ILE A 119 11.99 6.61 12.37
N ARG A 120 12.00 7.80 12.98
CA ARG A 120 13.24 8.58 13.18
C ARG A 120 14.21 7.87 14.12
N LYS A 121 13.71 7.28 15.21
CA LYS A 121 14.52 6.53 16.18
C LYS A 121 15.18 5.27 15.59
N THR A 122 14.67 4.72 14.48
CA THR A 122 15.39 3.66 13.75
C THR A 122 16.76 4.09 13.22
N GLY A 123 17.01 5.39 13.05
CA GLY A 123 18.25 5.90 12.48
C GLY A 123 18.44 5.57 11.00
N VAL A 124 17.48 4.92 10.34
CA VAL A 124 17.58 4.55 8.92
C VAL A 124 17.53 5.81 8.06
N SER A 125 18.62 6.08 7.34
CA SER A 125 18.73 7.22 6.41
C SER A 125 17.68 7.12 5.30
N LYS A 126 17.15 8.26 4.86
CA LYS A 126 16.15 8.33 3.78
C LYS A 126 16.67 7.82 2.44
N GLU A 127 17.98 7.91 2.25
CA GLU A 127 18.70 7.45 1.06
C GLU A 127 18.90 5.93 1.07
N SER A 128 18.71 5.26 2.21
CA SER A 128 18.80 3.82 2.33
C SER A 128 17.66 3.12 1.58
N LYS A 129 17.98 2.03 0.88
CA LYS A 129 16.97 1.15 0.25
C LYS A 129 15.99 0.57 1.28
N MET A 130 16.39 0.48 2.55
CA MET A 130 15.55 -0.02 3.66
C MET A 130 14.49 0.98 4.10
N TYR A 131 14.70 2.28 3.87
CA TYR A 131 13.83 3.33 4.39
C TYR A 131 12.36 3.15 3.99
N LYS A 132 12.09 2.83 2.71
CA LYS A 132 10.73 2.53 2.23
C LYS A 132 10.06 1.39 3.00
N HIS A 133 10.84 0.39 3.41
CA HIS A 133 10.33 -0.79 4.09
C HIS A 133 9.98 -0.42 5.53
N VAL A 134 10.88 0.30 6.23
CA VAL A 134 10.63 0.86 7.57
C VAL A 134 9.37 1.72 7.56
N VAL A 135 9.31 2.76 6.70
CA VAL A 135 8.14 3.65 6.65
C VAL A 135 6.86 2.87 6.38
N SER A 136 6.86 1.96 5.38
CA SER A 136 5.69 1.15 5.07
C SER A 136 5.25 0.25 6.23
N LEU A 137 6.20 -0.25 7.02
CA LEU A 137 5.96 -1.18 8.12
C LEU A 137 5.27 -0.48 9.28
N PHE A 138 5.82 0.65 9.73
CA PHE A 138 5.25 1.45 10.80
C PHE A 138 3.90 2.05 10.39
N ALA A 139 3.79 2.52 9.14
CA ALA A 139 2.56 3.10 8.62
C ALA A 139 1.38 2.11 8.63
N ILE A 140 1.59 0.82 8.31
CA ILE A 140 0.50 -0.17 8.29
C ILE A 140 0.27 -0.88 9.62
N SER A 141 1.25 -0.83 10.52
CA SER A 141 1.17 -1.48 11.83
C SER A 141 0.26 -0.69 12.76
N ARG A 142 -0.43 -1.38 13.67
CA ARG A 142 -1.16 -0.69 14.74
C ARG A 142 -0.16 -0.13 15.74
N ILE A 143 -0.43 1.06 16.27
CA ILE A 143 0.48 1.70 17.22
C ILE A 143 0.63 0.86 18.49
N GLU A 144 -0.45 0.21 18.95
CA GLU A 144 -0.45 -0.67 20.11
C GLU A 144 0.48 -1.87 19.89
N THR A 145 0.49 -2.44 18.69
CA THR A 145 1.38 -3.56 18.36
C THR A 145 2.84 -3.15 18.32
N ILE A 146 3.14 -1.92 17.91
CA ILE A 146 4.51 -1.39 17.96
C ILE A 146 4.94 -1.23 19.43
N ARG A 147 4.13 -0.56 20.25
CA ARG A 147 4.39 -0.34 21.68
C ARG A 147 4.59 -1.64 22.44
N GLU A 148 3.69 -2.61 22.27
CA GLU A 148 3.81 -3.94 22.91
C GLU A 148 5.13 -4.63 22.57
N LYS A 149 5.59 -4.51 21.32
CA LYS A 149 6.85 -5.12 20.90
C LYS A 149 8.07 -4.37 21.45
N VAL A 150 8.05 -3.04 21.48
CA VAL A 150 9.10 -2.24 22.11
C VAL A 150 9.19 -2.60 23.60
N MET A 151 8.09 -2.56 24.34
CA MET A 151 8.03 -2.93 25.76
C MET A 151 8.52 -4.35 26.03
N ASN A 152 8.16 -5.31 25.17
CA ASN A 152 8.63 -6.68 25.31
C ASN A 152 10.15 -6.77 25.16
N LEU A 153 10.75 -6.05 24.21
CA LEU A 153 12.20 -6.07 24.01
C LEU A 153 12.94 -5.36 25.16
N GLU A 154 12.40 -4.24 25.66
CA GLU A 154 12.92 -3.55 26.86
C GLU A 154 12.95 -4.48 28.08
N LYS A 155 11.91 -5.30 28.26
CA LYS A 155 11.85 -6.29 29.35
C LYS A 155 12.98 -7.32 29.30
N TYR A 156 13.55 -7.58 28.12
CA TYR A 156 14.70 -8.47 27.95
C TYR A 156 16.05 -7.74 28.00
N GLY A 157 16.06 -6.47 28.45
CA GLY A 157 17.27 -5.71 28.74
C GLY A 157 17.86 -4.95 27.56
N LEU A 158 17.13 -4.86 26.44
CA LEU A 158 17.53 -4.04 25.28
C LEU A 158 17.25 -2.56 25.57
N LEU A 159 18.22 -1.70 25.23
CA LEU A 159 18.02 -0.26 25.27
C LEU A 159 17.15 0.21 24.09
N GLU A 160 16.43 1.32 24.26
CA GLU A 160 15.52 1.87 23.23
C GLU A 160 16.23 2.00 21.87
N ASP A 161 17.46 2.51 21.85
CA ASP A 161 18.25 2.67 20.62
C ASP A 161 18.61 1.33 19.95
N GLU A 162 18.85 0.27 20.74
CA GLU A 162 19.15 -1.07 20.22
C GLU A 162 17.91 -1.75 19.63
N ILE A 163 16.75 -1.49 20.23
CA ILE A 163 15.46 -2.02 19.77
C ILE A 163 15.16 -1.51 18.36
N PHE A 164 15.24 -0.20 18.14
CA PHE A 164 14.87 0.37 16.86
C PHE A 164 15.86 0.00 15.73
N VAL A 165 17.12 -0.28 16.06
CA VAL A 165 18.08 -0.90 15.14
C VAL A 165 17.69 -2.34 14.79
N LEU A 166 17.29 -3.16 15.77
CA LEU A 166 16.86 -4.55 15.54
C LEU A 166 15.56 -4.67 14.72
N LEU A 167 14.65 -3.71 14.88
CA LEU A 167 13.39 -3.68 14.14
C LEU A 167 13.57 -3.47 12.62
N ASP A 168 14.70 -2.88 12.18
CA ASP A 168 15.07 -2.81 10.76
C ASP A 168 15.46 -4.18 10.19
N VAL A 169 16.23 -4.96 10.97
CA VAL A 169 16.88 -6.20 10.50
C VAL A 169 15.93 -7.40 10.47
N LEU A 170 15.01 -7.50 11.43
CA LEU A 170 14.30 -8.76 11.67
C LEU A 170 12.93 -8.87 10.99
N HIS A 171 12.50 -7.85 10.22
CA HIS A 171 11.13 -7.80 9.68
C HIS A 171 10.08 -8.20 10.72
N LEU A 172 10.25 -7.78 11.98
CA LEU A 172 9.45 -8.27 13.12
C LEU A 172 8.02 -7.72 13.12
N PHE A 173 7.42 -7.39 11.97
CA PHE A 173 6.04 -6.91 11.85
C PHE A 173 5.36 -7.38 10.56
#